data_AF-A0A9W9CSG9-F1
#
_entry.id   AF-A0A9W9CSG9-F1
#
_cell.length_a   1.000
_cell.length_b   1.000
_cell.length_c   1.000
_cell.angle_alpha   90.00
_cell.angle_beta   90.00
_cell.angle_gamma   90.00
#
_symmetry.space_group_name_H-M   'P 1'
#
loop_
_entity.id
_entity.type
_entity.pdbx_description
1 polymer ?
#
loop_
_entity_poly.entity_id
_entity_poly.type
_entity_poly.pdbx_seq_one_letter_code
_entity_poly.pdbx_strand_id
1 'polypeptide(L)'
;MNRHKHARDASPIRRRTSATAQFNRQPGNQPSRQHVPAPPTASDLRGYTNHVTKKYGALEPEQRFSNGPNGKVKPVQYGSNNAFDLGLCFTTFCTQRACEMGLECPWRHHPLTKDEKEWMKALGRNFGKPHIETEFLSNVESRWSFPEVPLPGKSMFGKSQGFSREAY
;
A
#
# COMPACT_ATOMS: atom_id res chain seq x y z
N MET A 1 28.97 23.97 -67.60
CA MET A 1 28.24 24.04 -66.32
C MET A 1 26.88 23.36 -66.50
N ASN A 2 26.82 22.06 -66.16
CA ASN A 2 25.69 21.17 -66.46
C ASN A 2 24.57 21.32 -65.41
N ARG A 3 23.34 21.56 -65.87
CA ARG A 3 22.13 21.49 -65.06
C ARG A 3 21.59 20.06 -65.07
N HIS A 4 21.77 19.34 -63.97
CA HIS A 4 21.09 18.05 -63.76
C HIS A 4 19.62 18.25 -63.39
N LYS A 5 18.74 17.61 -64.16
CA LYS A 5 17.32 17.44 -63.87
C LYS A 5 17.18 16.19 -62.98
N HIS A 6 16.65 16.33 -61.77
CA HIS A 6 16.22 15.20 -60.95
C HIS A 6 14.69 15.14 -60.95
N ALA A 7 14.17 14.04 -61.52
CA ALA A 7 12.78 13.64 -61.48
C ALA A 7 12.38 13.27 -60.05
N ARG A 8 11.18 13.70 -59.63
CA ARG A 8 10.56 13.30 -58.36
C ARG A 8 9.60 12.14 -58.64
N ASP A 9 9.94 10.97 -58.14
CA ASP A 9 9.07 9.79 -58.14
C ASP A 9 7.93 9.96 -57.13
N ALA A 10 6.69 9.85 -57.63
CA ALA A 10 5.48 9.84 -56.83
C ALA A 10 5.19 8.41 -56.36
N SER A 11 5.29 8.16 -55.05
CA SER A 11 4.85 6.90 -54.45
C SER A 11 3.33 6.87 -54.22
N PRO A 12 2.64 5.74 -54.47
CA PRO A 12 1.19 5.64 -54.31
C PRO A 12 0.78 5.50 -52.84
N ILE A 13 -0.20 6.31 -52.43
CA ILE A 13 -0.88 6.29 -51.14
C ILE A 13 -1.70 5.00 -51.03
N ARG A 14 -1.26 4.05 -50.20
CA ARG A 14 -2.04 2.85 -49.85
C ARG A 14 -3.17 3.25 -48.88
N ARG A 15 -4.42 3.16 -49.35
CA ARG A 15 -5.63 3.26 -48.51
C ARG A 15 -5.66 2.12 -47.50
N ARG A 16 -5.57 2.48 -46.21
CA ARG A 16 -5.79 1.56 -45.09
C ARG A 16 -7.31 1.37 -44.93
N THR A 17 -7.81 0.19 -45.25
CA THR A 17 -9.18 -0.21 -44.96
C THR A 17 -9.33 -0.42 -43.45
N SER A 18 -10.20 0.37 -42.82
CA SER A 18 -10.59 0.21 -41.42
C SER A 18 -11.55 -0.97 -41.29
N ALA A 19 -11.03 -2.15 -41.00
CA ALA A 19 -11.82 -3.28 -40.56
C ALA A 19 -12.18 -3.09 -39.07
N THR A 20 -13.40 -2.65 -38.82
CA THR A 20 -13.99 -2.52 -37.48
C THR A 20 -14.22 -3.93 -36.91
N ALA A 21 -13.22 -4.48 -36.25
CA ALA A 21 -13.37 -5.72 -35.48
C ALA A 21 -14.27 -5.45 -34.27
N GLN A 22 -15.55 -5.81 -34.39
CA GLN A 22 -16.49 -5.88 -33.28
C GLN A 22 -16.01 -6.96 -32.30
N PHE A 23 -15.29 -6.53 -31.26
CA PHE A 23 -14.95 -7.39 -30.14
C PHE A 23 -16.21 -7.71 -29.35
N ASN A 24 -16.82 -8.85 -29.69
CA ASN A 24 -17.89 -9.47 -28.94
C ASN A 24 -17.30 -10.02 -27.62
N ARG A 25 -17.18 -9.16 -26.59
CA ARG A 25 -16.73 -9.57 -25.25
C ARG A 25 -17.86 -10.33 -24.58
N GLN A 26 -17.77 -11.66 -24.59
CA GLN A 26 -18.56 -12.48 -23.69
C GLN A 26 -18.29 -12.02 -22.24
N PRO A 27 -19.31 -11.87 -21.38
CA PRO A 27 -19.12 -11.67 -19.96
C PRO A 27 -18.48 -12.94 -19.39
N GLY A 28 -17.15 -12.92 -19.33
CA GLY A 28 -16.36 -14.00 -18.75
C GLY A 28 -16.83 -14.25 -17.32
N ASN A 29 -17.09 -15.53 -17.05
CA ASN A 29 -17.39 -16.12 -15.75
C ASN A 29 -16.40 -15.63 -14.69
N GLN A 30 -16.70 -14.50 -14.03
CA GLN A 30 -15.83 -13.97 -12.98
C GLN A 30 -16.03 -14.83 -11.73
N PRO A 31 -14.96 -15.39 -11.15
CA PRO A 31 -15.06 -16.11 -9.89
C PRO A 31 -15.70 -15.19 -8.86
N SER A 32 -16.78 -15.66 -8.22
CA SER A 32 -17.47 -14.93 -7.17
C SER A 32 -16.46 -14.52 -6.09
N ARG A 33 -16.26 -13.22 -5.89
CA ARG A 33 -15.37 -12.71 -4.84
C ARG A 33 -15.89 -13.21 -3.49
N GLN A 34 -15.19 -14.15 -2.89
CA GLN A 34 -15.54 -14.64 -1.55
C GLN A 34 -15.25 -13.54 -0.53
N HIS A 35 -16.19 -13.33 0.40
CA HIS A 35 -16.00 -12.43 1.52
C HIS A 35 -14.95 -13.00 2.47
N VAL A 36 -13.81 -12.31 2.60
CA VAL A 36 -12.75 -12.69 3.55
C VAL A 36 -12.97 -11.89 4.83
N PRO A 37 -13.28 -12.52 5.98
CA PRO A 37 -13.43 -11.81 7.24
C PRO A 37 -12.10 -11.18 7.64
N ALA A 38 -12.12 -9.90 8.01
CA ALA A 38 -10.93 -9.18 8.47
C ALA A 38 -10.58 -9.59 9.92
N PRO A 39 -9.28 -9.64 10.27
CA PRO A 39 -8.87 -9.90 11.65
C PRO A 39 -9.27 -8.73 12.55
N PRO A 40 -9.47 -8.94 13.87
CA PRO A 40 -9.85 -7.88 14.81
C PRO A 40 -8.85 -6.71 14.89
N THR A 41 -7.62 -6.94 14.45
CA THR A 41 -6.54 -5.95 14.41
C THR A 41 -6.61 -5.03 13.19
N ALA A 42 -7.38 -5.38 12.16
CA ALA A 42 -7.59 -4.55 10.98
C ALA A 42 -8.79 -3.62 11.19
N SER A 43 -8.60 -2.32 10.96
CA SER A 43 -9.63 -1.31 11.19
C SER A 43 -9.54 -0.15 10.20
N ASP A 44 -10.57 0.70 10.16
CA ASP A 44 -10.53 1.93 9.37
C ASP A 44 -9.64 2.97 10.06
N LEU A 45 -8.41 3.12 9.56
CA LEU A 45 -7.42 4.04 10.11
C LEU A 45 -7.39 5.39 9.37
N ARG A 46 -8.37 5.75 8.53
CA ARG A 46 -8.30 6.99 7.73
C ARG A 46 -8.19 8.24 8.61
N GLY A 47 -9.02 8.35 9.65
CA GLY A 47 -8.98 9.47 10.59
C GLY A 47 -7.64 9.58 11.32
N TYR A 48 -7.13 8.44 11.82
CA TYR A 48 -5.83 8.37 12.47
C TYR A 48 -4.67 8.70 11.51
N THR A 49 -4.75 8.22 10.27
CA THR A 49 -3.76 8.51 9.22
C THR A 49 -3.72 10.00 8.90
N ASN A 50 -4.87 10.66 8.81
CA ASN A 50 -4.92 12.10 8.60
C ASN A 50 -4.29 12.85 9.78
N HIS A 51 -4.55 12.42 11.02
CA HIS A 51 -3.92 12.99 12.21
C HIS A 51 -2.40 12.84 12.17
N VAL A 52 -1.88 11.65 11.90
CA VAL A 52 -0.44 11.38 11.80
C VAL A 52 0.18 12.21 10.67
N THR A 53 -0.41 12.23 9.48
CA THR A 53 0.06 13.04 8.35
C THR A 53 0.14 14.52 8.72
N LYS A 54 -0.86 15.07 9.43
CA LYS A 54 -0.84 16.47 9.87
C LYS A 54 0.26 16.72 10.92
N LYS A 55 0.42 15.81 11.88
CA LYS A 55 1.40 15.95 12.96
C LYS A 55 2.83 15.90 12.46
N TYR A 56 3.16 14.92 11.61
CA TYR A 56 4.55 14.68 11.18
C TYR A 56 4.88 15.30 9.82
N GLY A 57 3.89 15.62 8.99
CA GLY A 57 4.10 16.22 7.67
C GLY A 57 4.52 17.70 7.71
N ALA A 58 4.32 18.37 8.85
CA ALA A 58 4.73 19.77 9.07
C ALA A 58 6.05 19.89 9.85
N LEU A 59 6.68 18.77 10.22
CA LEU A 59 7.95 18.78 10.93
C LEU A 59 9.13 18.91 9.96
N GLU A 60 10.25 19.39 10.50
CA GLU A 60 11.51 19.47 9.76
C GLU A 60 11.96 18.09 9.26
N PRO A 61 12.76 18.02 8.17
CA PRO A 61 13.17 16.76 7.55
C PRO A 61 13.76 15.71 8.51
N GLU A 62 14.47 16.15 9.55
CA GLU A 62 15.11 15.30 10.56
C GLU A 62 14.10 14.73 11.59
N GLN A 63 12.92 15.35 11.68
CA GLN A 63 11.86 15.03 12.64
C GLN A 63 10.67 14.30 12.02
N ARG A 64 10.64 14.16 10.69
CA ARG A 64 9.60 13.45 9.94
C ARG A 64 10.10 12.07 9.49
N PHE A 65 9.16 11.25 9.02
CA PHE A 65 9.51 9.96 8.41
C PHE A 65 10.42 10.16 7.20
N SER A 66 11.50 9.38 7.15
CA SER A 66 12.42 9.31 6.02
C SER A 66 11.77 8.61 4.81
N ASN A 67 10.85 7.67 5.07
CA ASN A 67 10.19 6.89 4.03
C ASN A 67 8.74 7.33 3.83
N GLY A 68 8.55 8.41 3.06
CA GLY A 68 7.24 8.95 2.69
C GLY A 68 6.64 9.91 3.72
N PRO A 69 5.49 10.55 3.42
CA PRO A 69 4.96 11.66 4.22
C PRO A 69 4.44 11.25 5.60
N ASN A 70 4.15 9.96 5.80
CA ASN A 70 3.61 9.47 7.05
C ASN A 70 4.19 8.14 7.51
N GLY A 71 5.17 7.53 6.84
CA GLY A 71 5.83 6.30 7.33
C GLY A 71 4.96 5.05 7.44
N LYS A 72 3.79 5.01 6.80
CA LYS A 72 2.84 3.88 6.85
C LYS A 72 2.89 3.02 5.59
N VAL A 73 2.79 1.70 5.74
CA VAL A 73 2.53 0.79 4.61
C VAL A 73 1.12 1.03 4.07
N LYS A 74 0.98 1.18 2.75
CA LYS A 74 -0.34 1.32 2.13
C LYS A 74 -1.06 -0.03 2.12
N PRO A 75 -2.36 -0.12 2.47
CA PRO A 75 -3.10 -1.39 2.47
C PRO A 75 -2.99 -2.23 1.20
N VAL A 76 -2.96 -1.56 0.05
CA VAL A 76 -2.79 -2.20 -1.26
C VAL A 76 -1.50 -3.01 -1.39
N GLN A 77 -0.45 -2.67 -0.64
CA GLN A 77 0.84 -3.37 -0.67
C GLN A 77 0.80 -4.76 -0.02
N TYR A 78 -0.19 -5.02 0.83
CA TYR A 78 -0.44 -6.35 1.42
C TYR A 78 -1.80 -6.92 1.02
N GLY A 79 -2.37 -6.41 -0.07
CA GLY A 79 -3.61 -6.93 -0.68
C GLY A 79 -4.91 -6.44 -0.05
N SER A 80 -4.86 -5.54 0.94
CA SER A 80 -6.05 -4.98 1.59
C SER A 80 -6.50 -3.64 0.97
N ASN A 81 -7.47 -3.00 1.59
CA ASN A 81 -8.01 -1.69 1.26
C ASN A 81 -8.03 -0.77 2.51
N ASN A 82 -8.44 0.48 2.33
CA ASN A 82 -8.43 1.47 3.41
C ASN A 82 -9.44 1.23 4.53
N ALA A 83 -10.45 0.36 4.32
CA ALA A 83 -11.43 0.02 5.35
C ALA A 83 -10.92 -1.03 6.34
N PHE A 84 -9.92 -1.82 5.94
CA PHE A 84 -9.32 -2.87 6.76
C PHE A 84 -7.80 -2.70 6.76
N ASP A 85 -7.32 -1.84 7.64
CA ASP A 85 -5.92 -1.46 7.70
C ASP A 85 -5.27 -1.93 9.01
N LEU A 86 -4.10 -2.57 8.89
CA LEU A 86 -3.31 -3.07 10.02
C LEU A 86 -2.37 -2.00 10.62
N GLY A 87 -2.26 -0.82 10.00
CA GLY A 87 -1.46 0.27 10.55
C GLY A 87 0.04 -0.01 10.61
N LEU A 88 0.58 -0.74 9.63
CA LEU A 88 1.98 -1.21 9.63
C LEU A 88 2.96 -0.07 9.31
N CYS A 89 4.11 -0.06 10.01
CA CYS A 89 5.19 0.88 9.71
C CYS A 89 5.92 0.51 8.41
N PHE A 90 6.09 1.48 7.52
CA PHE A 90 6.79 1.27 6.25
C PHE A 90 8.25 0.85 6.48
N THR A 91 8.98 1.55 7.36
CA THR A 91 10.41 1.25 7.56
C THR A 91 10.59 -0.19 8.03
N THR A 92 9.78 -0.66 8.99
CA THR A 92 9.86 -2.04 9.51
C THR A 92 9.46 -3.11 8.50
N PHE A 93 8.36 -2.91 7.76
CA PHE A 93 7.82 -3.98 6.91
C PHE A 93 8.28 -3.91 5.45
N CYS A 94 8.83 -2.77 5.02
CA CYS A 94 9.21 -2.53 3.63
C CYS A 94 10.68 -2.13 3.45
N THR A 95 11.50 -2.08 4.50
CA THR A 95 12.95 -1.82 4.40
C THR A 95 13.76 -2.77 5.29
N GLN A 96 15.10 -2.72 5.18
CA GLN A 96 16.02 -3.45 6.08
C GLN A 96 16.52 -2.59 7.25
N ARG A 97 15.95 -1.39 7.42
CA ARG A 97 16.42 -0.42 8.43
C ARG A 97 15.54 -0.49 9.67
N ALA A 98 16.11 -0.14 10.82
CA ALA A 98 15.31 0.19 12.00
C ALA A 98 14.50 1.46 11.74
N CYS A 99 13.27 1.52 12.28
CA CYS A 99 12.45 2.71 12.16
C CYS A 99 13.13 3.88 12.88
N GLU A 100 13.33 4.97 12.15
CA GLU A 100 13.93 6.23 12.60
C GLU A 100 13.15 6.88 13.74
N MET A 101 11.84 6.61 13.83
CA MET A 101 10.98 7.12 14.90
C MET A 101 11.03 6.25 16.17
N GLY A 102 11.62 5.05 16.10
CA GLY A 102 11.72 4.14 17.23
C GLY A 102 10.38 3.87 17.93
N LEU A 103 10.35 4.09 19.24
CA LEU A 103 9.14 3.93 20.07
C LEU A 103 8.09 5.05 19.86
N GLU A 104 8.49 6.19 19.31
CA GLU A 104 7.60 7.32 18.99
C GLU A 104 6.89 7.14 17.64
N CYS A 105 7.15 6.02 16.94
CA CYS A 105 6.45 5.69 15.72
C CYS A 105 4.96 5.44 16.03
N PRO A 106 4.04 6.13 15.33
CA PRO A 106 2.61 5.93 15.49
C PRO A 106 2.09 4.65 14.81
N TRP A 107 2.95 3.94 14.08
CA TRP A 107 2.60 2.72 13.34
C TRP A 107 3.12 1.48 14.02
N ARG A 108 2.39 0.38 13.80
CA ARG A 108 2.70 -0.91 14.37
C ARG A 108 4.05 -1.41 13.86
N HIS A 109 4.87 -1.86 14.81
CA HIS A 109 6.13 -2.56 14.60
C HIS A 109 6.07 -4.01 15.05
N HIS A 110 4.89 -4.57 15.37
CA HIS A 110 4.70 -5.93 15.91
C HIS A 110 4.51 -6.99 14.85
N PRO A 111 4.93 -8.25 15.10
CA PRO A 111 4.99 -9.23 14.03
C PRO A 111 3.57 -9.52 13.57
N LEU A 112 3.44 -9.86 12.30
CA LEU A 112 2.16 -10.32 11.80
C LEU A 112 1.83 -11.64 12.49
N THR A 113 0.67 -11.67 13.14
CA THR A 113 0.09 -12.88 13.70
C THR A 113 -0.21 -13.88 12.59
N LYS A 114 -0.37 -15.15 12.96
CA LYS A 114 -0.76 -16.20 12.01
C LYS A 114 -2.04 -15.82 11.26
N ASP A 115 -3.05 -15.34 11.97
CA ASP A 115 -4.35 -14.95 11.41
C ASP A 115 -4.22 -13.80 10.40
N GLU A 116 -3.36 -12.81 10.67
CA GLU A 116 -3.12 -11.71 9.74
C GLU A 116 -2.41 -12.19 8.46
N LYS A 117 -1.44 -13.09 8.59
CA LYS A 117 -0.77 -13.70 7.43
C LYS A 117 -1.76 -14.52 6.59
N GLU A 118 -2.62 -15.31 7.25
CA GLU A 118 -3.65 -16.11 6.58
C GLU A 118 -4.72 -15.23 5.92
N TRP A 119 -5.08 -14.11 6.55
CA TRP A 119 -5.96 -13.12 5.98
C TRP A 119 -5.37 -12.48 4.72
N MET A 120 -4.11 -12.04 4.74
CA MET A 120 -3.42 -11.52 3.55
C MET A 120 -3.37 -12.53 2.41
N LYS A 121 -3.10 -13.81 2.72
CA LYS A 121 -3.17 -14.94 1.77
C LYS A 121 -4.53 -15.05 1.10
N ALA A 122 -5.61 -14.97 1.88
CA ALA A 122 -6.96 -15.03 1.35
C ALA A 122 -7.29 -13.81 0.46
N LEU A 123 -6.85 -12.60 0.84
CA LEU A 123 -7.01 -11.40 0.02
C LEU A 123 -6.29 -11.52 -1.33
N GLY A 124 -5.03 -11.95 -1.34
CA GLY A 124 -4.23 -12.10 -2.56
C GLY A 124 -4.88 -13.02 -3.60
N ARG A 125 -5.47 -14.14 -3.14
CA ARG A 125 -6.23 -15.07 -3.98
C ARG A 125 -7.51 -14.43 -4.55
N ASN A 126 -8.27 -13.73 -3.72
CA ASN A 126 -9.58 -13.19 -4.11
C ASN A 126 -9.52 -11.98 -5.05
N PHE A 127 -8.42 -11.23 -5.01
CA PHE A 127 -8.22 -10.08 -5.91
C PHE A 127 -7.38 -10.39 -7.16
N GLY A 128 -7.00 -11.66 -7.37
CA GLY A 128 -6.19 -12.06 -8.52
C GLY A 128 -4.76 -11.50 -8.46
N LYS A 129 -4.25 -11.23 -7.26
CA LYS A 129 -2.91 -10.68 -7.02
C LYS A 129 -2.11 -11.58 -6.06
N PRO A 130 -1.91 -12.87 -6.38
CA PRO A 130 -1.23 -13.81 -5.49
C PRO A 130 0.22 -13.39 -5.20
N HIS A 131 0.89 -12.74 -6.16
CA HIS A 131 2.27 -12.27 -6.01
C HIS A 131 2.44 -11.23 -4.89
N ILE A 132 1.42 -10.41 -4.62
CA ILE A 132 1.50 -9.39 -3.55
C ILE A 132 1.66 -10.06 -2.19
N GLU A 133 0.96 -11.15 -1.94
CA GLU A 133 1.11 -11.90 -0.70
C GLU A 133 2.50 -12.52 -0.60
N THR A 134 2.95 -13.22 -1.64
CA THR A 134 4.22 -13.94 -1.59
C THR A 134 5.40 -12.98 -1.42
N GLU A 135 5.40 -11.85 -2.13
CA GLU A 135 6.46 -10.84 -2.02
C GLU A 135 6.40 -10.09 -0.68
N PHE A 136 5.21 -9.66 -0.25
CA PHE A 136 5.10 -8.90 1.00
C PHE A 136 5.43 -9.79 2.20
N LEU A 137 4.83 -10.98 2.32
CA LEU A 137 5.07 -11.87 3.46
C LEU A 137 6.51 -12.39 3.51
N SER A 138 7.14 -12.70 2.37
CA SER A 138 8.56 -13.07 2.32
C SER A 138 9.46 -11.92 2.82
N ASN A 139 9.12 -10.69 2.45
CA ASN A 139 9.80 -9.51 2.96
C ASN A 139 9.57 -9.33 4.47
N VAL A 140 8.37 -9.56 4.99
CA VAL A 140 8.10 -9.47 6.43
C VAL A 140 8.95 -10.46 7.21
N GLU A 141 9.05 -11.72 6.75
CA GLU A 141 9.78 -12.78 7.45
C GLU A 141 11.29 -12.56 7.45
N SER A 142 11.83 -11.90 6.43
CA SER A 142 13.26 -11.56 6.35
C SER A 142 13.66 -10.29 7.11
N ARG A 143 12.70 -9.45 7.52
CA ARG A 143 12.96 -8.07 7.98
C ARG A 143 12.62 -7.83 9.44
N TRP A 144 12.45 -8.90 10.23
CA TRP A 144 11.86 -8.78 11.56
C TRP A 144 12.86 -8.50 12.71
N SER A 145 12.79 -7.23 13.15
CA SER A 145 13.08 -6.58 14.44
C SER A 145 14.46 -6.75 15.11
N PHE A 146 15.36 -5.82 14.81
CA PHE A 146 16.29 -5.30 15.80
C PHE A 146 16.06 -3.78 15.96
N PRO A 147 15.83 -3.27 17.18
CA PRO A 147 15.67 -4.01 18.44
C PRO A 147 14.31 -4.69 18.59
N GLU A 148 14.23 -5.61 19.55
CA GLU A 148 13.01 -6.28 20.00
C GLU A 148 12.01 -5.23 20.53
N VAL A 149 10.94 -4.97 19.78
CA VAL A 149 9.93 -3.96 20.17
C VAL A 149 8.90 -4.63 21.09
N PRO A 150 8.64 -4.10 22.30
CA PRO A 150 7.73 -4.71 23.27
C PRO A 150 6.30 -4.79 22.73
N LEU A 151 5.58 -5.86 23.06
CA LEU A 151 4.21 -6.23 22.62
C LEU A 151 3.19 -5.06 22.56
N PRO A 152 2.20 -5.08 21.64
CA PRO A 152 1.29 -3.97 21.44
C PRO A 152 0.31 -3.85 22.62
N GLY A 153 0.22 -2.66 23.19
CA GLY A 153 -0.66 -2.35 24.31
C GLY A 153 -0.28 -1.06 25.05
N LYS A 154 1.02 -0.74 25.12
CA LYS A 154 1.49 0.46 25.84
C LYS A 154 1.61 1.74 24.99
N SER A 155 1.79 1.63 23.67
CA SER A 155 1.88 2.81 22.77
C SER A 155 0.54 3.25 22.18
N MET A 156 -0.48 2.39 22.21
CA MET A 156 -1.79 2.62 21.56
C MET A 156 -2.94 2.88 22.56
N PHE A 157 -2.87 2.36 23.78
CA PHE A 157 -3.88 2.59 24.82
C PHE A 157 -3.39 3.68 25.79
N GLY A 158 -3.77 4.92 25.51
CA GLY A 158 -3.42 6.05 26.40
C GLY A 158 -3.73 7.45 25.88
N LYS A 159 -4.14 7.61 24.61
CA LYS A 159 -4.43 8.93 24.02
C LYS A 159 -5.92 9.15 23.67
N SER A 160 -6.84 8.39 24.25
CA SER A 160 -8.29 8.57 24.04
C SER A 160 -9.09 8.96 25.29
N GLN A 161 -8.45 9.28 26.43
CA GLN A 161 -9.16 9.89 27.56
C GLN A 161 -8.45 11.16 28.02
N GLY A 162 -8.97 12.30 27.58
CA GLY A 162 -8.42 13.61 27.88
C GLY A 162 -9.21 14.74 27.23
N PHE A 163 -10.54 14.64 27.24
CA PHE A 163 -11.41 15.81 27.09
C PHE A 163 -12.46 15.73 28.20
N SER A 164 -11.99 15.93 29.44
CA SER A 164 -12.89 16.39 30.49
C SER A 164 -13.30 17.81 30.12
N ARG A 165 -14.56 17.98 29.73
CA ARG A 165 -15.20 19.29 29.74
C ARG A 165 -15.42 19.65 31.21
N GLU A 166 -14.46 20.34 31.81
CA GLU A 166 -14.79 21.30 32.86
C GLU A 166 -15.18 22.60 32.17
N ALA A 167 -16.47 22.89 32.17
CA ALA A 167 -16.99 24.24 31.99
C ALA A 167 -18.38 24.33 32.64
N TYR A 168 -18.45 25.25 33.61
CA TYR A 168 -19.56 25.71 34.44
C TYR A 168 -19.91 24.89 35.68
#